data_AF-A0A250G4Y2-F1
#
_entry.id   AF-A0A250G4Y2-F1
#
_cell.length_a   1.000
_cell.length_b   1.000
_cell.length_c   1.000
_cell.angle_alpha   90.00
_cell.angle_beta   90.00
_cell.angle_gamma   90.00
#
_symmetry.space_group_name_H-M   'P 1'
#
loop_
_entity.id
_entity.type
_entity.pdbx_description
1 polymer ?
#
loop_
_entity_poly.entity_id
_entity_poly.type
_entity_poly.pdbx_seq_one_letter_code
_entity_poly.pdbx_strand_id
1 'polypeptide(L)'
;MAVSAQRTRYQRGYQKANGTYVLPHYKTHINRTNHDNFSTQGNINFYTGSYGTRARDYSLGAYNYGNGKTIRSGSRGGQYYVNDRGRKVYVPKRK
;
A
#
# COMPACT_ATOMS: atom_id res chain seq x y z
N MET A 1 -10.97 -12.36 15.11
CA MET A 1 -10.34 -11.40 14.16
C MET A 1 -8.96 -11.07 14.72
N ALA A 2 -7.88 -11.54 14.10
CA ALA A 2 -6.53 -11.18 14.53
C ALA A 2 -6.25 -9.74 14.10
N VAL A 3 -6.37 -8.79 15.03
CA VAL A 3 -5.88 -7.43 14.84
C VAL A 3 -4.37 -7.50 14.99
N SER A 4 -3.65 -7.53 13.86
CA SER A 4 -2.23 -7.22 13.85
C SER A 4 -2.06 -5.85 14.49
N ALA A 5 -1.27 -5.72 15.55
CA ALA A 5 -1.05 -4.45 16.23
C ALA A 5 -0.50 -3.41 15.24
N GLN A 6 -1.33 -2.44 14.86
CA GLN A 6 -1.00 -1.44 13.84
C GLN A 6 -0.12 -0.36 14.46
N ARG A 7 1.19 -0.43 14.21
CA ARG A 7 2.14 0.57 14.71
C ARG A 7 2.12 1.81 13.81
N THR A 8 1.70 2.96 14.31
CA THR A 8 1.54 4.19 13.51
C THR A 8 2.65 5.20 13.75
N ARG A 9 2.87 6.10 12.77
CA ARG A 9 3.74 7.28 12.90
C ARG A 9 3.11 8.50 12.23
N TYR A 10 3.42 9.66 12.80
CA TYR A 10 3.04 10.94 12.23
C TYR A 10 3.91 11.28 11.01
N GLN A 11 3.27 11.68 9.91
CA GLN A 11 3.91 12.24 8.74
C GLN A 11 3.66 13.74 8.73
N ARG A 12 4.74 14.54 8.85
CA ARG A 12 4.68 15.99 8.68
C ARG A 12 4.18 16.33 7.28
N GLY A 13 3.43 17.44 7.18
CA GLY A 13 3.01 18.01 5.91
C GLY A 13 4.20 18.48 5.09
N TYR A 14 4.05 18.49 3.77
CA TYR A 14 5.11 18.89 2.83
C TYR A 14 4.52 19.33 1.49
N GLN A 15 5.29 20.10 0.73
CA GLN A 15 4.94 20.49 -0.63
C GLN A 15 5.55 19.51 -1.63
N LYS A 16 4.75 19.05 -2.60
CA LYS A 16 5.23 18.25 -3.73
C LYS A 16 5.91 19.15 -4.77
N ALA A 17 6.75 18.56 -5.63
CA ALA A 17 7.44 19.30 -6.70
C ALA A 17 6.49 20.01 -7.68
N ASN A 18 5.25 19.53 -7.82
CA ASN A 18 4.21 20.15 -8.63
C ASN A 18 3.40 21.24 -7.90
N GLY A 19 3.89 21.74 -6.75
CA GLY A 19 3.26 22.79 -5.95
C GLY A 19 2.14 22.33 -5.00
N THR A 20 1.62 21.11 -5.16
CA THR A 20 0.52 20.59 -4.31
C THR A 20 1.00 20.38 -2.86
N TYR A 21 0.35 21.04 -1.90
CA TYR A 21 0.59 20.81 -0.48
C TYR A 21 -0.09 19.53 0.02
N VAL A 22 0.62 18.75 0.83
CA VAL A 22 0.11 17.54 1.49
C VAL A 22 -0.02 17.82 2.97
N LEU A 23 -1.23 17.71 3.50
CA LEU A 23 -1.50 17.87 4.93
C LEU A 23 -0.83 16.77 5.77
N PRO A 24 -0.44 17.09 7.00
CA PRO A 24 0.05 16.07 7.93
C PRO A 24 -1.02 15.01 8.20
N HIS A 25 -0.58 13.77 8.40
CA HIS A 25 -1.48 12.64 8.66
C HIS A 25 -0.72 11.52 9.37
N TYR A 26 -1.46 10.56 9.94
CA TYR A 26 -0.90 9.33 10.47
C TYR A 26 -0.89 8.22 9.43
N LYS A 27 0.18 7.42 9.42
CA LYS A 27 0.29 6.22 8.60
C LYS A 27 0.94 5.09 9.38
N THR A 28 0.71 3.86 8.94
CA THR A 28 1.37 2.69 9.51
C THR A 28 2.88 2.71 9.25
N HIS A 29 3.64 2.07 10.12
CA HIS A 29 5.08 1.93 9.96
C HIS A 29 5.40 1.11 8.72
N ILE A 30 6.53 1.44 8.08
CA ILE A 30 6.99 0.64 6.96
C ILE A 30 7.58 -0.66 7.49
N ASN A 31 7.15 -1.78 6.93
CA ASN A 31 7.76 -3.08 7.13
C ASN A 31 7.75 -3.86 5.79
N ARG A 32 8.11 -5.14 5.82
CA ARG A 32 8.26 -5.97 4.61
C ARG A 32 6.93 -6.40 4.00
N THR A 33 5.79 -6.21 4.65
CA THR A 33 4.47 -6.64 4.17
C THR A 33 3.45 -5.52 4.28
N ASN A 34 2.28 -5.70 3.66
CA ASN A 34 1.15 -4.78 3.86
C ASN A 34 0.16 -5.24 4.93
N HIS A 35 0.39 -6.34 5.64
CA HIS A 35 -0.66 -7.00 6.45
C HIS A 35 -1.27 -6.11 7.53
N ASP A 36 -0.47 -5.24 8.14
CA ASP A 36 -0.85 -4.31 9.20
C ASP A 36 -1.26 -2.93 8.68
N ASN A 37 -1.08 -2.64 7.38
CA ASN A 37 -1.41 -1.34 6.82
C ASN A 37 -2.92 -1.05 6.89
N PHE A 38 -3.28 0.20 7.14
CA PHE A 38 -4.69 0.64 7.18
C PHE A 38 -5.47 0.33 5.90
N SER A 39 -4.81 0.38 4.74
CA SER A 39 -5.46 0.13 3.46
C SER A 39 -5.69 -1.35 3.16
N THR A 40 -5.20 -2.25 3.99
CA THR A 40 -5.28 -3.70 3.75
C THR A 40 -6.61 -4.27 4.19
N GLN A 41 -7.13 -5.22 3.41
CA GLN A 41 -8.44 -5.81 3.61
C GLN A 41 -8.60 -6.40 5.01
N GLY A 42 -9.69 -5.99 5.67
CA GLY A 42 -10.03 -6.37 7.03
C GLY A 42 -9.45 -5.45 8.12
N ASN A 43 -8.58 -4.51 7.76
CA ASN A 43 -8.08 -3.49 8.69
C ASN A 43 -8.95 -2.24 8.65
N ILE A 44 -8.96 -1.49 9.76
CA ILE A 44 -9.66 -0.21 9.89
C ILE A 44 -8.61 0.88 10.11
N ASN A 45 -8.77 2.02 9.45
CA ASN A 45 -8.05 3.23 9.80
C ASN A 45 -8.79 3.95 10.93
N PHE A 46 -8.33 3.82 12.16
CA PHE A 46 -8.98 4.42 13.32
C PHE A 46 -8.95 5.97 13.34
N TYR A 47 -8.10 6.61 12.52
CA TYR A 47 -8.12 8.08 12.39
C TYR A 47 -9.21 8.59 11.45
N THR A 48 -9.71 7.76 10.53
CA THR A 48 -10.69 8.18 9.51
C THR A 48 -11.95 7.32 9.48
N GLY A 49 -11.99 6.22 10.25
CA GLY A 49 -13.07 5.22 10.22
C GLY A 49 -13.12 4.37 8.95
N SER A 50 -12.17 4.52 8.03
CA SER A 50 -12.23 3.87 6.72
C SER A 50 -11.75 2.41 6.78
N TYR A 51 -12.42 1.53 6.04
CA TYR A 51 -12.03 0.13 5.89
C TYR A 51 -10.99 -0.04 4.78
N GLY A 52 -9.96 -0.84 5.05
CA GLY A 52 -9.00 -1.27 4.05
C GLY A 52 -9.63 -2.26 3.06
N THR A 53 -9.21 -2.16 1.80
CA THR A 53 -9.75 -2.95 0.67
C THR A 53 -8.65 -3.62 -0.16
N ARG A 54 -7.37 -3.33 0.10
CA ARG A 54 -6.26 -3.91 -0.66
C ARG A 54 -5.99 -5.33 -0.20
N ALA A 55 -5.82 -6.26 -1.13
CA ALA A 55 -5.46 -7.63 -0.76
C ALA A 55 -4.15 -7.69 0.03
N ARG A 56 -4.06 -8.65 0.94
CA ARG A 56 -2.82 -8.92 1.69
C ARG A 56 -1.76 -9.46 0.76
N ASP A 57 -0.51 -9.08 0.99
CA ASP A 57 0.65 -9.69 0.36
C ASP A 57 0.61 -11.21 0.56
N TYR A 58 0.93 -11.95 -0.49
CA TYR A 58 0.97 -13.41 -0.55
C TYR A 58 -0.38 -14.11 -0.31
N SER A 59 -1.49 -13.39 -0.47
CA SER A 59 -2.85 -13.95 -0.49
C SER A 59 -3.32 -14.26 -1.91
N LEU A 60 -4.35 -15.10 -2.06
CA LEU A 60 -4.99 -15.36 -3.37
C LEU A 60 -5.49 -14.06 -4.02
N GLY A 61 -6.01 -13.12 -3.24
CA GLY A 61 -6.45 -11.82 -3.74
C GLY A 61 -5.33 -10.97 -4.37
N ALA A 62 -4.05 -11.23 -4.05
CA ALA A 62 -2.94 -10.50 -4.65
C ALA A 62 -2.80 -10.76 -6.17
N TYR A 63 -3.23 -11.93 -6.64
CA TYR A 63 -3.20 -12.31 -8.06
C TYR A 63 -4.25 -11.57 -8.90
N ASN A 64 -5.28 -11.00 -8.28
CA ASN A 64 -6.32 -10.23 -8.96
C ASN A 64 -5.83 -8.85 -9.43
N TYR A 65 -4.70 -8.37 -8.91
CA TYR A 65 -4.12 -7.08 -9.32
C TYR A 65 -3.37 -7.24 -10.64
N GLY A 66 -3.30 -6.21 -11.48
CA GLY A 66 -2.44 -6.22 -12.69
C GLY A 66 -2.63 -7.46 -13.58
N ASN A 67 -3.85 -7.97 -13.70
CA ASN A 67 -4.18 -9.10 -14.57
C ASN A 67 -3.74 -8.79 -16.02
N GLY A 68 -3.12 -9.77 -16.68
CA GLY A 68 -2.57 -9.62 -18.03
C GLY A 68 -1.33 -8.71 -18.13
N LYS A 69 -0.77 -8.22 -17.02
CA LYS A 69 0.44 -7.38 -17.02
C LYS A 69 1.65 -8.15 -16.47
N THR A 70 2.82 -7.93 -17.07
CA THR A 70 4.09 -8.48 -16.58
C THR A 70 4.48 -7.81 -15.27
N ILE A 71 4.49 -8.60 -14.18
CA ILE A 71 4.87 -8.13 -12.85
C ILE A 71 6.39 -8.21 -12.69
N ARG A 72 6.97 -7.13 -12.16
CA ARG A 72 8.41 -6.97 -11.90
C ARG A 72 8.64 -6.71 -10.42
N SER A 73 9.75 -7.23 -9.89
CA SER A 73 10.24 -6.91 -8.55
C SER A 73 11.19 -5.72 -8.60
N GLY A 74 11.01 -4.76 -7.69
CA GLY A 74 11.92 -3.63 -7.50
C GLY A 74 13.01 -3.93 -6.48
N SER A 75 14.11 -3.17 -6.52
CA SER A 75 15.24 -3.30 -5.58
C SER A 75 14.86 -3.12 -4.10
N ARG A 76 13.74 -2.45 -3.82
CA ARG A 76 13.18 -2.27 -2.47
C ARG A 76 12.16 -3.37 -2.08
N GLY A 77 12.08 -4.46 -2.84
CA GLY A 77 11.23 -5.62 -2.56
C GLY A 77 9.74 -5.48 -2.92
N GLY A 78 9.31 -4.32 -3.43
CA GLY A 78 7.94 -4.12 -3.92
C GLY A 78 7.74 -4.71 -5.32
N GLN A 79 6.55 -5.25 -5.59
CA GLN A 79 6.16 -5.70 -6.93
C GLN A 79 5.30 -4.66 -7.64
N TYR A 80 5.49 -4.53 -8.95
CA TYR A 80 4.78 -3.55 -9.78
C TYR A 80 4.69 -4.01 -11.23
N TYR A 81 3.78 -3.43 -12.00
CA TYR A 81 3.83 -3.45 -13.46
C TYR A 81 4.02 -2.03 -13.99
N VAL A 82 4.42 -1.89 -15.25
CA VAL A 82 4.47 -0.60 -15.93
C VAL A 82 3.20 -0.47 -16.77
N ASN A 83 2.42 0.59 -16.53
CA ASN A 83 1.23 0.87 -17.31
C ASN A 83 1.58 1.49 -18.67
N ASP A 84 0.56 1.67 -19.52
CA ASP A 84 0.76 2.12 -20.90
C ASP A 84 1.26 3.58 -21.00
N ARG A 85 1.26 4.32 -19.87
CA ARG A 85 1.87 5.66 -19.73
C ARG A 85 3.31 5.61 -19.19
N GLY A 86 3.93 4.44 -19.14
CA GLY A 86 5.29 4.26 -18.61
C GLY A 86 5.39 4.37 -17.08
N ARG A 87 4.28 4.43 -16.34
CA ARG A 87 4.29 4.61 -14.87
C ARG A 87 4.27 3.28 -14.14
N LYS A 88 5.07 3.17 -13.08
CA LYS A 88 5.06 2.01 -12.17
C LYS A 88 3.78 2.00 -11.34
N VAL A 89 3.03 0.91 -11.41
CA VAL A 89 1.83 0.66 -10.59
C VAL A 89 2.13 -0.50 -9.67
N TYR A 90 2.23 -0.21 -8.37
CA TYR A 90 2.54 -1.20 -7.35
C TYR A 90 1.33 -2.06 -7.02
N VAL A 91 1.58 -3.37 -6.89
CA VAL A 91 0.59 -4.40 -6.57
C VAL A 91 0.97 -5.11 -5.27
N PRO A 92 0.01 -5.71 -4.55
CA PRO A 92 0.33 -6.62 -3.47
C PRO A 92 1.26 -7.73 -3.96
N LYS A 93 2.23 -8.10 -3.13
CA LYS A 93 3.27 -9.06 -3.52
C LYS A 93 2.68 -10.45 -3.69
N ARG A 94 3.15 -11.15 -4.70
CA ARG A 94 2.81 -12.54 -5.04
C ARG A 94 4.00 -13.44 -4.76
N LYS A 95 3.74 -14.74 -4.67
CA LYS A 95 4.80 -15.75 -4.55
C LYS A 95 5.52 -15.90 -5.89
#